data_AF-A0A1L5L1E4-F1
#
_entry.id   AF-A0A1L5L1E4-F1
#
_cell.length_a   1.000
_cell.length_b   1.000
_cell.length_c   1.000
_cell.angle_alpha   90.00
_cell.angle_beta   90.00
_cell.angle_gamma   90.00
#
_symmetry.space_group_name_H-M   'P 1'
#
loop_
_entity.id
_entity.type
_entity.pdbx_description
1 polymer ?
#
loop_
_entity_poly.entity_id
_entity_poly.type
_entity_poly.pdbx_seq_one_letter_code
_entity_poly.pdbx_strand_id
1 'polypeptide(L)' 'MKHICCIILCFCTSIGSFAQNFADYFQNKTLRVDYIFTGDATQQAIYLDELSQLPTWAG' A
#
# COMPACT_ATOMS: atom_id res chain seq x y z
N MET A 1 -5.14 28.24 -27.32
CA MET A 1 -5.80 28.67 -26.06
C MET A 1 -6.35 27.51 -25.23
N LYS A 2 -7.16 26.60 -25.81
CA LYS A 2 -7.70 25.41 -25.12
C LYS A 2 -6.61 24.55 -24.45
N HIS A 3 -5.56 24.21 -25.20
CA HIS A 3 -4.45 23.39 -24.71
C HIS A 3 -3.65 24.05 -23.59
N ILE A 4 -3.47 25.38 -23.64
CA ILE A 4 -2.77 26.15 -22.59
C ILE A 4 -3.59 26.10 -21.29
N CYS A 5 -4.92 26.25 -21.39
CA CYS A 5 -5.81 26.14 -20.24
C CYS A 5 -5.76 24.73 -19.61
N CYS A 6 -5.75 23.67 -20.44
CA CYS A 6 -5.59 22.29 -19.94
C CYS A 6 -4.25 22.05 -19.24
N ILE A 7 -3.15 22.59 -19.78
CA ILE A 7 -1.82 22.45 -19.16
C ILE A 7 -1.79 23.14 -17.80
N ILE A 8 -2.31 24.37 -17.71
CA ILE A 8 -2.40 25.12 -16.45
C ILE A 8 -3.24 24.35 -15.43
N LEU A 9 -4.37 23.79 -15.86
CA LEU A 9 -5.23 22.98 -14.99
C LEU A 9 -4.50 21.73 -14.45
N CYS A 10 -3.72 21.03 -15.28
CA CYS A 10 -2.91 19.88 -14.85
C CYS A 10 -1.80 20.28 -13.85
N PHE A 11 -1.18 21.45 -14.00
CA PHE A 11 -0.19 21.92 -13.03
C PHE A 11 -0.85 22.34 -11.70
N CYS A 12 -2.06 22.92 -11.74
CA CYS A 12 -2.79 23.26 -10.52
C CYS A 12 -3.16 22.04 -9.68
N THR A 13 -3.42 20.87 -10.30
CA THR A 13 -3.75 19.64 -9.58
C THR A 13 -2.53 18.95 -8.95
N SER A 14 -1.29 19.24 -9.40
CA SER A 14 -0.08 18.64 -8.84
C SER A 14 0.53 19.38 -7.65
N ILE A 15 0.14 20.64 -7.39
CA ILE A 15 0.77 21.48 -6.35
C ILE A 15 0.43 20.98 -4.92
N GLY A 16 -0.64 20.22 -4.76
CA GLY A 16 -1.06 19.64 -3.47
C GLY A 16 -0.90 18.11 -3.36
N SER A 17 -0.30 17.45 -4.36
CA SER A 17 -0.13 16.01 -4.31
C SER A 17 1.09 15.66 -3.45
N PHE A 18 0.84 15.23 -2.21
CA PHE A 18 1.86 14.63 -1.36
C PHE A 18 1.74 13.11 -1.47
N ALA A 19 2.79 12.47 -1.95
CA ALA A 19 2.90 11.02 -1.86
C ALA A 19 3.21 10.62 -0.42
N GLN A 20 2.75 9.43 -0.02
CA GLN A 20 3.09 8.86 1.28
C GLN A 20 4.59 8.56 1.31
N ASN A 21 5.33 9.20 2.21
CA ASN A 21 6.72 8.81 2.43
C ASN A 21 6.72 7.50 3.23
N PHE A 22 7.53 6.54 2.78
CA PHE A 22 7.70 5.26 3.46
C PHE A 22 8.03 5.44 4.95
N ALA A 23 8.94 6.37 5.25
CA ALA A 23 9.44 6.60 6.61
C ALA A 23 8.40 7.18 7.58
N ASP A 24 7.27 7.70 7.07
CA ASP A 24 6.21 8.24 7.92
C ASP A 24 5.43 7.12 8.62
N TYR A 25 5.43 5.89 8.05
CA TYR A 25 4.58 4.79 8.52
C TYR A 25 5.31 3.45 8.70
N PHE A 26 6.45 3.26 8.02
CA PHE A 26 7.12 1.98 7.95
C PHE A 26 8.55 2.04 8.49
N GLN A 27 8.95 0.97 9.18
CA GLN A 27 10.35 0.70 9.46
C GLN A 27 10.97 -0.04 8.28
N ASN A 28 12.29 0.07 8.09
CA ASN A 28 13.01 -0.76 7.11
C ASN A 28 13.16 -2.21 7.61
N LYS A 29 12.02 -2.88 7.81
CA LYS A 29 11.84 -4.27 8.24
C LYS A 29 10.53 -4.77 7.66
N THR A 30 10.42 -6.08 7.40
CA THR A 30 9.16 -6.66 6.90
C THR A 30 8.38 -7.29 8.04
N LEU A 31 7.11 -6.90 8.17
CA LEU A 31 6.11 -7.67 8.92
C LEU A 31 5.59 -8.79 7.99
N ARG A 32 6.06 -10.01 8.20
CA ARG A 32 5.54 -11.21 7.53
C ARG A 32 4.32 -11.70 8.34
N VAL A 33 3.20 -11.86 7.66
CA VAL A 33 1.95 -12.36 8.24
C VAL A 33 1.59 -13.65 7.55
N ASP A 34 1.64 -14.75 8.28
CA ASP A 34 1.24 -16.06 7.80
C ASP A 34 -0.23 -16.29 8.19
N TYR A 35 -1.04 -16.76 7.25
CA TYR A 35 -2.47 -17.00 7.44
C TYR A 35 -2.84 -18.45 7.10
N ILE A 36 -3.82 -18.99 7.82
CA ILE A 36 -4.47 -20.26 7.48
C ILE A 36 -5.75 -19.95 6.71
N PHE A 37 -5.80 -20.37 5.45
CA PHE A 37 -7.03 -20.31 4.66
C PHE A 37 -7.79 -21.60 4.85
N THR A 38 -9.02 -21.49 5.32
CA THR A 38 -9.90 -22.62 5.61
C THR A 38 -11.19 -22.46 4.82
N GLY A 39 -11.83 -23.58 4.52
CA GLY A 39 -13.13 -23.56 3.89
C GLY A 39 -13.49 -24.86 3.22
N ASP A 40 -14.69 -24.86 2.67
CA ASP A 40 -15.25 -25.87 1.81
C ASP A 40 -15.96 -25.20 0.62
N ALA A 41 -16.72 -25.97 -0.15
CA ALA A 41 -17.42 -25.48 -1.34
C ALA A 41 -18.49 -24.42 -1.03
N THR A 42 -18.93 -24.29 0.23
CA THR A 42 -20.04 -23.43 0.66
C THR A 42 -19.60 -22.24 1.50
N GLN A 43 -18.47 -22.34 2.21
CA GLN A 43 -17.98 -21.27 3.08
C GLN A 43 -16.45 -21.21 3.14
N GLN A 44 -15.91 -20.01 3.38
CA GLN A 44 -14.47 -19.77 3.52
C GLN A 44 -14.20 -18.85 4.71
N ALA A 45 -13.08 -19.08 5.38
CA ALA A 45 -12.61 -18.26 6.50
C ALA A 45 -11.07 -18.16 6.50
N ILE A 46 -10.57 -17.03 7.00
CA ILE A 46 -9.14 -16.73 7.09
C ILE A 46 -8.79 -16.51 8.55
N TYR A 47 -7.77 -17.22 9.04
CA TYR A 47 -7.28 -17.10 10.41
C TYR A 47 -5.80 -16.71 10.41
N LEU A 48 -5.39 -15.93 11.41
CA LEU A 48 -3.98 -15.61 11.64
C LEU A 48 -3.26 -16.87 12.13
N ASP A 49 -2.12 -17.20 11.52
CA ASP A 49 -1.21 -18.24 11.99
C ASP A 49 -0.11 -17.60 12.86
N GLU A 50 0.74 -16.79 12.24
CA GLU A 50 1.93 -16.23 12.88
C GLU A 50 2.27 -14.83 12.36
N LEU A 51 2.90 -14.04 13.23
CA LEU A 51 3.54 -12.76 12.89
C LEU A 51 5.05 -12.89 13.06
N SER A 52 5.79 -12.63 11.99
CA SER A 52 7.25 -12.68 11.96
C SER A 52 7.83 -11.34 11.51
N GLN A 53 9.03 -11.00 12.00
CA GLN A 53 9.76 -9.81 11.55
C GLN A 53 11.03 -10.19 10.80
N LEU A 54 11.18 -9.70 9.57
CA LEU A 54 12.42 -9.84 8.79
C LEU A 54 13.29 -8.59 8.95
N PRO A 55 14.62 -8.72 8.87
CA PRO A 55 15.55 -7.64 9.23
C PRO A 55 15.52 -6.43 8.29
N THR A 56 14.99 -6.57 7.07
CA THR A 56 14.93 -5.50 6.06
C THR A 56 13.59 -5.54 5.32
N TRP A 57 13.11 -4.38 4.89
CA TRP A 57 12.00 -4.30 3.93
C TRP A 57 12.55 -4.42 2.51
N ALA A 58 12.17 -5.49 1.81
CA ALA A 58 12.64 -5.79 0.45
C ALA A 58 11.54 -5.66 -0.63
N GLY A 59 10.36 -5.20 -0.22
CA GLY A 59 9.24 -4.92 -1.12
C GLY A 59 9.43 -3.63 -1.91
#